data_AF-R6Y0R9-F1
#
_entry.id   AF-R6Y0R9-F1
#
_cell.length_a   1.000
_cell.length_b   1.000
_cell.length_c   1.000
_cell.angle_alpha   90.00
_cell.angle_beta   90.00
_cell.angle_gamma   90.00
#
_symmetry.space_group_name_H-M   'P 1'
#
loop_
_entity.id
_entity.type
_entity.pdbx_description
1 polymer ?
#
loop_
_entity_poly.entity_id
_entity_poly.type
_entity_poly.pdbx_seq_one_letter_code
_entity_poly.pdbx_strand_id
1 'polypeptide(L)' 'MKKLILGISLIILSIVLYISKNYFSKQETTNFDKFSSGILIGLSIGIFLVGIVMIICYIFEKNKKDKQ' A
#
# COMPACT_ATOMS: atom_id res chain seq x y z
N MET A 1 5.82 1.14 -18.27
CA MET A 1 6.07 2.26 -17.34
C MET A 1 4.85 2.62 -16.49
N LYS A 2 3.65 2.82 -17.06
CA LYS A 2 2.43 3.18 -16.28
C LYS A 2 2.14 2.26 -15.08
N LYS A 3 2.23 0.93 -15.25
CA LYS A 3 2.03 -0.05 -14.16
C LYS A 3 3.07 0.06 -13.03
N LEU A 4 4.32 0.39 -13.37
CA LEU A 4 5.39 0.60 -12.39
C LEU A 4 5.17 1.88 -11.60
N ILE A 5 4.77 2.96 -12.25
CA ILE A 5 4.43 4.24 -11.59
C ILE A 5 3.24 4.03 -10.64
N LEU A 6 2.22 3.29 -11.07
CA LEU A 6 1.10 2.91 -10.21
C LEU A 6 1.56 2.09 -9.00
N GLY A 7 2.38 1.05 -9.20
CA GLY A 7 2.91 0.23 -8.11
C GLY A 7 3.69 1.04 -7.07
N ILE A 8 4.57 1.95 -7.53
CA ILE A 8 5.31 2.86 -6.64
C ILE A 8 4.36 3.82 -5.92
N SER A 9 3.36 4.37 -6.63
CA SER A 9 2.36 5.25 -6.02
C SER A 9 1.55 4.53 -4.93
N LEU A 10 1.22 3.25 -5.12
CA LEU A 10 0.56 2.43 -4.10
C LEU A 10 1.45 2.25 -2.87
N ILE A 11 2.75 2.00 -3.05
CA ILE A 11 3.70 1.89 -1.93
C ILE A 11 3.77 3.21 -1.16
N ILE A 12 3.89 4.34 -1.85
CA ILE A 12 3.90 5.66 -1.20
C ILE A 12 2.59 5.89 -0.43
N LEU A 13 1.45 5.57 -1.05
CA LEU A 13 0.14 5.68 -0.42
C LEU A 13 0.04 4.82 0.86
N SER A 14 0.60 3.61 0.86
CA SER A 14 0.63 2.76 2.06
C SER A 14 1.38 3.41 3.22
N ILE A 15 2.52 4.05 2.95
CA ILE A 15 3.31 4.75 3.97
C ILE A 15 2.54 5.95 4.51
N VAL A 16 1.86 6.70 3.64
CA VAL A 16 1.00 7.82 4.04
C VAL A 16 -0.15 7.35 4.93
N LEU A 17 -0.80 6.22 4.61
CA LEU A 17 -1.85 5.63 5.44
C LEU A 17 -1.34 5.20 6.82
N TYR A 18 -0.15 4.59 6.88
CA TYR A 18 0.48 4.22 8.14
C TYR A 18 0.78 5.44 9.02
N ILE A 19 1.31 6.52 8.43
CA ILE A 19 1.58 7.77 9.15
C ILE A 19 0.27 8.42 9.60
N SER A 20 -0.75 8.42 8.74
CA SER A 20 -2.10 8.91 9.05
C SER A 20 -2.67 8.18 10.27
N LYS A 21 -2.56 6.85 10.33
CA LYS A 21 -2.93 6.07 11.52
C LYS A 21 -2.24 6.59 12.77
N ASN A 22 -0.93 6.77 12.74
CA ASN A 22 -0.18 7.26 13.89
C ASN A 22 -0.54 8.69 14.30
N TYR A 23 -1.03 9.51 13.37
CA TYR A 23 -1.52 10.86 13.67
C TYR A 23 -2.91 10.83 14.32
N PHE A 24 -3.84 10.05 13.78
CA PHE A 24 -5.23 9.97 14.27
C PHE A 24 -5.38 9.09 15.52
N SER A 25 -4.56 8.06 15.72
CA SER A 25 -4.61 7.18 16.90
C SER A 25 -4.02 7.78 18.19
N LYS A 26 -3.61 9.06 18.22
CA LYS A 26 -3.01 9.66 19.42
C LYS A 26 -3.97 9.74 20.63
N GLN A 27 -5.28 9.62 20.41
CA GLN A 27 -6.32 9.64 21.44
C GLN A 27 -7.33 8.49 21.26
N GLU A 28 -6.84 7.24 21.18
CA GLU A 28 -7.71 6.05 21.16
C GLU A 28 -8.51 5.93 22.47
N THR A 29 -9.65 6.61 22.53
CA THR A 29 -10.52 6.66 23.72
C THR A 29 -11.75 5.79 23.57
N THR A 30 -12.14 5.44 22.33
CA THR A 30 -13.37 4.67 22.05
C THR A 30 -13.11 3.34 21.34
N ASN A 31 -14.08 2.42 21.42
CA ASN A 31 -14.03 1.13 20.71
C ASN A 31 -14.03 1.29 19.18
N PHE A 32 -14.64 2.36 18.67
CA PHE A 32 -14.66 2.66 17.25
C PHE A 32 -13.28 3.14 16.74
N ASP A 33 -12.55 3.91 17.55
CA ASP A 33 -11.19 4.35 17.22
C ASP A 33 -10.24 3.14 17.09
N LYS A 34 -10.35 2.16 17.98
CA LYS A 34 -9.57 0.92 17.91
C LYS A 34 -9.90 0.09 16.67
N PHE A 35 -11.18 -0.03 16.33
CA PHE A 35 -11.63 -0.74 15.13
C PHE A 35 -11.13 -0.06 13.84
N SER A 36 -11.33 1.26 13.72
CA SER A 36 -10.89 2.02 12.56
C SER A 36 -9.36 2.05 12.42
N SER A 37 -8.62 2.13 13.53
CA SER A 37 -7.16 2.03 13.55
C SER A 37 -6.66 0.66 13.05
N GLY A 38 -7.35 -0.41 13.43
CA GLY A 38 -7.08 -1.77 12.94
C GLY A 38 -7.32 -1.90 11.43
N ILE A 39 -8.43 -1.34 10.92
CA ILE A 39 -8.71 -1.29 9.48
C ILE A 39 -7.62 -0.50 8.74
N LEU A 40 -7.19 0.65 9.27
CA LEU A 40 -6.21 1.51 8.62
C LEU A 40 -4.83 0.84 8.52
N ILE A 41 -4.43 0.11 9.58
CA ILE A 41 -3.22 -0.74 9.56
C ILE A 41 -3.36 -1.86 8.52
N GLY A 42 -4.49 -2.57 8.52
CA GLY A 42 -4.74 -3.66 7.57
C GLY A 42 -4.70 -3.17 6.12
N LEU A 43 -5.32 -2.03 5.83
CA LEU A 43 -5.28 -1.38 4.52
C LEU A 43 -3.87 -0.94 4.13
N SER A 44 -3.11 -0.36 5.05
CA SER A 44 -1.71 0.02 4.80
C SER A 44 -0.88 -1.19 4.34
N ILE A 45 -0.92 -2.28 5.10
CA ILE A 45 -0.16 -3.50 4.79
C ILE A 45 -0.66 -4.15 3.49
N GLY A 46 -1.98 -4.18 3.28
CA GLY A 46 -2.60 -4.72 2.07
C GLY A 46 -2.20 -3.95 0.81
N ILE A 47 -2.26 -2.61 0.85
CA ILE A 47 -1.86 -1.75 -0.29
C ILE A 47 -0.36 -1.91 -0.58
N PHE A 48 0.48 -2.03 0.46
CA PHE A 48 1.92 -2.28 0.28
C PHE A 48 2.18 -3.59 -0.45
N LEU A 49 1.52 -4.69 -0.05
CA LEU A 49 1.60 -6.00 -0.71
C LEU A 49 1.13 -5.92 -2.17
N VAL A 50 0.00 -5.26 -2.45
CA VAL A 50 -0.51 -5.09 -3.82
C VAL A 50 0.46 -4.27 -4.67
N GLY A 51 1.08 -3.23 -4.10
CA GLY A 51 2.11 -2.43 -4.78
C GLY A 51 3.31 -3.27 -5.21
N ILE A 52 3.81 -4.14 -4.32
CA ILE A 52 4.90 -5.07 -4.64
C ILE A 52 4.49 -6.04 -5.76
N VAL A 53 3.32 -6.67 -5.64
CA VAL A 53 2.83 -7.62 -6.67
C VAL A 53 2.71 -6.95 -8.03
N MET A 54 2.21 -5.70 -8.09
CA MET A 54 2.16 -4.92 -9.33
C MET A 54 3.54 -4.69 -9.96
N ILE A 55 4.55 -4.36 -9.14
CA ILE A 55 5.92 -4.15 -9.62
C ILE A 55 6.50 -5.46 -10.16
N ILE A 56 6.31 -6.59 -9.45
CA ILE A 56 6.76 -7.90 -9.90
C ILE A 56 6.10 -8.27 -11.24
N CYS A 57 4.77 -8.15 -11.34
CA CYS A 57 4.04 -8.40 -12.59
C CYS A 57 4.57 -7.53 -13.74
N TYR A 58 4.87 -6.26 -13.47
CA TYR A 58 5.45 -5.37 -14.48
C TYR A 58 6.83 -5.84 -14.96
N ILE A 59 7.71 -6.25 -14.05
CA ILE A 59 9.05 -6.76 -14.39
C ILE A 59 8.92 -8.03 -15.24
N PHE A 60 8.04 -8.96 -14.85
CA PHE A 60 7.79 -10.19 -15.61
C PHE A 60 7.25 -9.90 -17.02
N GLU A 61 6.28 -8.99 -17.15
CA GLU A 61 5.72 -8.62 -18.44
C GLU A 61 6.75 -7.93 -19.35
N LYS A 62 7.61 -7.07 -18.77
CA LYS A 62 8.70 -6.42 -19.51
C LYS A 62 9.74 -7.44 -19.99
N ASN A 63 10.19 -8.35 -19.12
CA ASN A 63 11.13 -9.41 -19.48
C ASN A 63 10.63 -10.35 -20.57
N LYS A 64 9.30 -10.56 -20.68
CA LYS A 64 8.70 -11.35 -21.75
C LYS A 64 8.76 -10.65 -23.12
N LYS A 65 8.60 -9.33 -23.13
CA LYS A 65 8.63 -8.51 -24.35
C LYS A 65 10.05 -8.26 -24.88
N ASP A 66 11.05 -8.22 -24.00
CA ASP A 66 12.47 -8.09 -24.38
C ASP A 66 13.07 -9.37 -24.97
N LYS A 67 12.39 -10.52 -24.79
CA LYS A 67 12.82 -11.84 -25.30
C LYS A 67 12.09 -12.28 -26.57
N GLN A 68 11.20 -11.45 -27.12
CA GLN A 68 10.51 -11.66 -28.41
C GLN A 68 11.07 -10.70 -29.45
#